data_AF-A0A8J7QYQ3-F1
#
_entry.id   AF-A0A8J7QYQ3-F1
#
_cell.length_a   1.000
_cell.length_b   1.000
_cell.length_c   1.000
_cell.angle_alpha   90.00
_cell.angle_beta   90.00
_cell.angle_gamma   90.00
#
_symmetry.space_group_name_H-M   'P 1'
#
loop_
_entity.id
_entity.type
_entity.pdbx_description
1 polymer ?
#
loop_
_entity_poly.entity_id
_entity_poly.type
_entity_poly.pdbx_seq_one_letter_code
_entity_poly.pdbx_strand_id
1 'polypeptide(L)'
;MPSFTLPISEIYKIESEKVYFMKVNIESNATLIGEMRESVGMCINFFVLDEANMKNWLNNRTFTAYAKAQTVGKYNFTFTTDHDGTYYFVFDNREFYVHAPCSDKVIIFKLKRQE
;
A
#
# COMPACT_ATOMS: atom_id res chain seq x y z
N MET A 1 -0.44 12.99 11.52
CA MET A 1 -0.79 11.72 10.86
C MET A 1 -0.78 10.60 11.90
N PRO A 2 -1.77 9.69 11.92
CA PRO A 2 -1.84 8.62 12.90
C PRO A 2 -0.69 7.62 12.74
N SER A 3 -0.24 7.07 13.86
CA SER A 3 0.70 5.94 13.95
C SER A 3 -0.12 4.71 14.31
N PHE A 4 0.05 3.60 13.60
CA PHE A 4 -0.74 2.38 13.81
C PHE A 4 0.09 1.29 14.49
N THR A 5 -0.57 0.51 15.35
CA THR A 5 -0.05 -0.74 15.91
C THR A 5 -0.70 -1.94 15.20
N LEU A 6 0.02 -3.04 15.04
CA LEU A 6 -0.50 -4.27 14.43
C LEU A 6 -1.37 -5.05 15.45
N PRO A 7 -2.40 -5.81 15.01
CA PRO A 7 -2.87 -5.93 13.63
C PRO A 7 -3.71 -4.73 13.18
N ILE A 8 -3.76 -4.51 11.86
CA ILE A 8 -4.54 -3.44 11.23
C ILE A 8 -5.66 -4.09 10.41
N SER A 9 -6.87 -3.54 10.52
CA SER A 9 -8.03 -3.92 9.70
C SER A 9 -8.90 -2.69 9.49
N GLU A 10 -8.67 -1.97 8.41
CA GLU A 10 -9.23 -0.63 8.17
C GLU A 10 -9.88 -0.52 6.79
N ILE A 11 -10.75 0.48 6.66
CA ILE A 11 -11.39 0.82 5.40
C ILE A 11 -10.99 2.24 5.01
N TYR A 12 -10.40 2.37 3.81
CA TYR A 12 -9.94 3.66 3.28
C TYR A 12 -10.80 4.08 2.09
N LYS A 13 -11.16 5.36 2.05
CA LYS A 13 -11.72 5.99 0.85
C LYS A 13 -10.60 6.75 0.15
N ILE A 14 -10.38 6.45 -1.12
CA ILE A 14 -9.35 7.07 -1.94
C ILE A 14 -10.06 7.72 -3.10
N GLU A 15 -10.05 9.04 -3.12
CA GLU A 15 -10.66 9.82 -4.20
C GLU A 15 -9.96 9.54 -5.54
N SER A 16 -10.69 9.75 -6.63
CA SER A 16 -10.13 9.78 -7.99
C SER A 16 -8.89 10.67 -8.05
N GLU A 17 -7.85 10.21 -8.74
CA GLU A 17 -6.59 10.96 -8.94
C GLU A 17 -5.81 11.30 -7.66
N LYS A 18 -6.12 10.65 -6.54
CA LYS A 18 -5.41 10.82 -5.28
C LYS A 18 -4.54 9.62 -4.93
N VAL A 19 -3.61 9.88 -4.03
CA VAL A 19 -2.81 8.87 -3.36
C VAL A 19 -3.19 8.91 -1.89
N TYR A 20 -3.37 7.73 -1.31
CA TYR A 20 -3.39 7.55 0.13
C TYR A 20 -2.20 6.68 0.55
N PHE A 21 -1.59 6.98 1.69
CA PHE A 21 -0.62 6.08 2.31
C PHE A 21 -0.75 6.08 3.82
N MET A 22 -0.51 4.92 4.42
CA MET A 22 -0.35 4.76 5.87
C MET A 22 1.09 4.38 6.20
N LYS A 23 1.53 4.75 7.40
CA LYS A 23 2.87 4.44 7.91
C LYS A 23 2.79 3.55 9.14
N VAL A 24 3.68 2.57 9.23
CA VAL A 24 3.78 1.64 10.35
C VAL A 24 5.25 1.47 10.71
N ASN A 25 5.58 1.57 12.00
CA ASN A 25 6.92 1.24 12.47
C ASN A 25 7.01 -0.26 12.71
N ILE A 26 7.97 -0.91 12.08
CA ILE A 26 8.15 -2.36 12.10
C ILE A 26 9.62 -2.65 12.38
N GLU A 27 9.87 -3.63 13.26
CA GLU A 27 11.21 -4.16 13.52
C GLU A 27 11.70 -5.00 12.34
N SER A 28 13.01 -5.12 12.20
CA SER A 28 13.70 -6.02 11.28
C SER A 28 13.35 -7.48 11.54
N ASN A 29 13.46 -8.30 10.49
CA ASN A 29 13.14 -9.72 10.48
C ASN A 29 11.69 -10.07 10.87
N ALA A 30 10.79 -9.09 10.88
CA ALA A 30 9.37 -9.32 11.05
C ALA A 30 8.79 -9.75 9.69
N THR A 31 8.10 -10.89 9.67
CA THR A 31 7.33 -11.31 8.49
C THR A 31 5.88 -10.90 8.66
N LEU A 32 5.33 -10.21 7.66
CA LEU A 32 4.01 -9.59 7.67
C LEU A 32 3.18 -10.22 6.57
N ILE A 33 1.92 -10.49 6.87
CA ILE A 33 0.92 -10.92 5.88
C ILE A 33 -0.14 -9.84 5.80
N GLY A 34 -0.50 -9.48 4.58
CA GLY A 34 -1.55 -8.50 4.34
C GLY A 34 -2.47 -8.87 3.18
N GLU A 35 -3.62 -8.23 3.20
CA GLU A 35 -4.64 -8.30 2.15
C GLU A 35 -5.12 -6.88 1.86
N MET A 36 -5.16 -6.55 0.57
CA MET A 36 -5.83 -5.37 0.05
C MET A 36 -6.95 -5.82 -0.87
N ARG A 37 -8.12 -5.21 -0.74
CA ARG A 37 -9.27 -5.46 -1.60
C ARG A 37 -10.00 -4.15 -1.94
N GLU A 38 -10.20 -3.90 -3.22
CA GLU A 38 -11.17 -2.92 -3.70
C GLU A 38 -12.60 -3.42 -3.52
N SER A 39 -13.50 -2.54 -3.10
CA SER A 39 -14.93 -2.85 -3.07
C SER A 39 -15.50 -3.09 -4.47
N VAL A 40 -15.07 -2.30 -5.47
CA VAL A 40 -15.57 -2.32 -6.85
C VAL A 40 -14.48 -1.85 -7.82
N GLY A 41 -14.28 -2.59 -8.92
CA GLY A 41 -13.33 -2.26 -9.99
C GLY A 41 -11.95 -2.91 -9.81
N MET A 42 -10.98 -2.46 -10.62
CA MET A 42 -9.59 -2.94 -10.61
C MET A 42 -8.66 -1.84 -11.13
N CYS A 43 -8.31 -0.87 -10.29
CA CYS A 43 -7.64 0.34 -10.78
C CYS A 43 -6.58 0.89 -9.80
N ILE A 44 -6.53 0.40 -8.57
CA ILE A 44 -5.55 0.84 -7.58
C ILE A 44 -4.22 0.14 -7.83
N ASN A 45 -3.17 0.95 -7.82
CA ASN A 45 -1.81 0.49 -7.67
C ASN A 45 -1.47 0.43 -6.17
N PHE A 46 -0.82 -0.64 -5.74
CA PHE A 46 -0.44 -0.86 -4.35
C PHE A 46 1.06 -1.11 -4.24
N PHE A 47 1.68 -0.47 -3.25
CA PHE A 47 3.09 -0.60 -2.94
C PHE A 47 3.32 -0.70 -1.43
N VAL A 48 4.29 -1.53 -1.05
CA VAL A 48 4.90 -1.50 0.30
C VAL A 48 6.34 -1.04 0.16
N LEU A 49 6.66 0.10 0.77
CA LEU A 49 7.94 0.80 0.63
C LEU A 49 8.53 1.10 2.00
N ASP A 50 9.85 1.07 2.14
CA ASP A 50 10.53 1.74 3.26
C ASP A 50 10.59 3.26 3.03
N GLU A 51 11.19 4.00 3.97
CA GLU A 51 11.32 5.45 3.87
C GLU A 51 12.14 5.93 2.66
N ALA A 52 13.23 5.24 2.32
CA ALA A 52 14.10 5.61 1.20
C ALA A 52 13.39 5.40 -0.15
N ASN A 53 12.71 4.27 -0.29
CA ASN A 53 11.93 3.91 -1.46
C ASN A 53 10.66 4.76 -1.59
N MET A 54 10.03 5.16 -0.48
CA MET A 54 8.94 6.13 -0.50
C MET A 54 9.40 7.49 -1.03
N LYS A 55 10.57 7.98 -0.58
CA LYS A 55 11.17 9.22 -1.12
C LYS A 55 11.47 9.09 -2.61
N ASN A 56 12.01 7.97 -3.06
CA ASN A 56 12.27 7.74 -4.47
C ASN A 56 10.97 7.75 -5.30
N TRP A 57 9.95 7.03 -4.83
CA TRP A 57 8.63 6.98 -5.47
C TRP A 57 7.97 8.37 -5.59
N LEU A 58 7.96 9.16 -4.52
CA LEU A 58 7.42 10.53 -4.54
C LEU A 58 8.14 11.45 -5.53
N ASN A 59 9.43 11.22 -5.76
CA ASN A 59 10.26 12.02 -6.66
C ASN A 59 10.35 11.44 -8.08
N ASN A 60 9.50 10.47 -8.45
CA ASN A 60 9.52 9.77 -9.73
C ASN A 60 10.91 9.18 -10.08
N ARG A 61 11.63 8.70 -9.06
CA ARG A 61 12.90 7.98 -9.21
C ARG A 61 12.66 6.47 -9.11
N THR A 62 13.63 5.69 -9.58
CA THR A 62 13.62 4.24 -9.41
C THR A 62 13.53 3.88 -7.92
N PHE A 63 12.61 2.97 -7.60
CA PHE A 63 12.39 2.46 -6.25
C PHE A 63 12.17 0.95 -6.29
N THR A 64 12.46 0.29 -5.17
CA THR A 64 12.17 -1.13 -4.96
C THR A 64 11.04 -1.24 -3.94
N ALA A 65 10.08 -2.12 -4.21
CA ALA A 65 8.97 -2.38 -3.30
C ALA A 65 9.07 -3.77 -2.71
N TYR A 66 8.75 -3.90 -1.42
CA TYR A 66 8.62 -5.19 -0.74
C TYR A 66 7.42 -5.98 -1.26
N ALA A 67 6.36 -5.26 -1.64
CA ALA A 67 5.21 -5.80 -2.34
C ALA A 67 4.70 -4.77 -3.34
N LYS A 68 4.34 -5.22 -4.53
CA LYS A 68 3.83 -4.37 -5.62
C LYS A 68 2.73 -5.11 -6.36
N ALA A 69 1.61 -4.43 -6.57
CA ALA A 69 0.57 -4.86 -7.49
C ALA A 69 0.00 -3.65 -8.22
N GLN A 70 -0.27 -3.79 -9.51
CA GLN A 70 -0.78 -2.69 -10.33
C GLN A 70 -2.12 -3.09 -10.92
N THR A 71 -3.10 -2.19 -10.83
CA THR A 71 -4.40 -2.36 -11.47
C THR A 71 -5.13 -3.64 -11.00
N VAL A 72 -5.20 -3.85 -9.68
CA VAL A 72 -5.78 -5.07 -9.08
C VAL A 72 -6.97 -4.77 -8.16
N GLY A 73 -8.03 -5.58 -8.26
CA GLY A 73 -9.17 -5.50 -7.33
C GLY A 73 -8.93 -6.22 -5.99
N LYS A 74 -7.95 -7.14 -5.94
CA LYS A 74 -7.53 -7.84 -4.73
C LYS A 74 -6.06 -8.22 -4.82
N TYR A 75 -5.33 -8.10 -3.71
CA TYR A 75 -3.96 -8.55 -3.60
C TYR A 75 -3.66 -9.05 -2.19
N ASN A 76 -3.24 -10.31 -2.10
CA ASN A 76 -2.68 -10.88 -0.88
C ASN A 76 -1.16 -10.84 -1.00
N PHE A 77 -0.48 -10.45 0.06
CA PHE A 77 0.97 -10.33 0.05
C PHE A 77 1.59 -10.79 1.37
N THR A 78 2.85 -11.18 1.26
CA THR A 78 3.72 -11.47 2.39
C THR A 78 5.06 -10.78 2.13
N PHE A 79 5.61 -10.12 3.14
CA PHE A 79 6.95 -9.56 3.05
C PHE A 79 7.66 -9.67 4.40
N THR A 80 8.99 -9.71 4.36
CA THR A 80 9.84 -9.70 5.54
C THR A 80 10.65 -8.42 5.55
N THR A 81 10.68 -7.74 6.69
CA THR A 81 11.50 -6.55 6.89
C THR A 81 12.97 -6.93 7.02
N ASP A 82 13.86 -6.17 6.38
CA ASP A 82 15.32 -6.32 6.46
C ASP A 82 15.97 -5.31 7.42
N HIS A 83 15.22 -4.29 7.85
CA HIS A 83 15.66 -3.28 8.81
C HIS A 83 14.51 -2.78 9.68
N ASP A 84 14.85 -2.28 10.87
CA ASP A 84 13.94 -1.53 11.73
C ASP A 84 13.61 -0.21 11.04
N GLY A 85 12.33 0.16 10.94
CA GLY A 85 11.99 1.42 10.32
C GLY A 85 10.51 1.67 10.09
N THR A 86 10.23 2.77 9.41
CA THR A 86 8.89 3.13 8.97
C THR A 86 8.65 2.53 7.58
N TYR A 87 7.61 1.72 7.49
CA TYR A 87 7.11 1.15 6.24
C TYR A 87 5.82 1.85 5.83
N TYR A 88 5.70 2.11 4.54
CA TYR A 88 4.62 2.84 3.90
C TYR A 88 3.80 1.88 3.05
N PHE A 89 2.49 1.86 3.29
CA PHE A 89 1.53 1.12 2.48
C PHE A 89 0.79 2.13 1.63
N VAL A 90 1.11 2.15 0.34
CA VAL A 90 0.69 3.17 -0.61
C VAL A 90 -0.44 2.60 -1.47
N PHE A 91 -1.52 3.35 -1.58
CA PHE A 91 -2.64 3.10 -2.47
C PHE A 91 -2.74 4.28 -3.43
N ASP A 92 -2.38 4.04 -4.70
CA ASP A 92 -2.29 5.06 -5.73
C ASP A 92 -3.44 4.91 -6.72
N ASN A 93 -4.31 5.93 -6.74
CA ASN A 93 -5.48 6.05 -7.61
C ASN A 93 -5.29 7.07 -8.73
N ARG A 94 -4.03 7.41 -9.09
CA ARG A 94 -3.72 8.39 -10.14
C ARG A 94 -3.71 7.81 -11.55
N GLU A 95 -3.45 6.51 -11.71
CA GLU A 95 -3.33 5.88 -13.02
C GLU A 95 -4.53 4.98 -13.33
N PHE A 96 -5.20 5.24 -14.46
CA PHE A 96 -5.82 4.16 -15.23
C PHE A 96 -5.78 4.42 -16.74
N TYR A 97 -5.63 3.33 -17.49
CA TYR A 97 -5.36 3.27 -18.92
C TYR A 97 -6.54 3.81 -19.78
N VAL A 98 -6.24 4.88 -20.51
CA VAL A 98 -6.73 5.32 -21.84
C VAL A 98 -8.18 5.81 -22.02
N HIS A 99 -9.20 5.54 -21.18
CA HIS A 99 -10.55 6.07 -21.51
C HIS A 99 -11.40 6.74 -20.41
N ALA A 100 -11.00 6.74 -19.12
CA ALA A 100 -11.62 7.55 -18.06
C ALA A 100 -10.76 7.52 -16.78
N PRO A 101 -10.81 8.57 -15.92
CA PRO A 101 -10.19 8.52 -14.61
C PRO A 101 -10.82 7.40 -13.76
N CYS A 102 -9.99 6.79 -12.91
CA CYS A 102 -10.48 5.83 -11.95
C CYS A 102 -11.40 6.53 -10.94
N SER A 103 -12.64 6.06 -10.79
CA SER A 103 -13.55 6.60 -9.77
C SER A 103 -12.99 6.48 -8.36
N ASP A 104 -13.62 7.16 -7.40
CA ASP A 104 -13.37 6.94 -5.98
C ASP A 104 -13.39 5.45 -5.63
N LYS A 105 -12.46 5.05 -4.76
CA LYS A 105 -12.29 3.67 -4.32
C LYS A 105 -12.46 3.52 -2.83
N VAL A 106 -13.07 2.41 -2.46
CA VAL A 106 -13.11 1.94 -1.07
C VAL A 106 -12.20 0.73 -0.99
N ILE A 107 -11.17 0.84 -0.16
CA ILE A 107 -10.19 -0.22 0.07
C ILE A 107 -10.41 -0.81 1.44
N ILE A 108 -10.56 -2.13 1.49
CA ILE A 108 -10.51 -2.91 2.71
C ILE A 108 -9.08 -3.41 2.84
N PHE A 109 -8.38 -3.00 3.89
CA PHE A 109 -6.98 -3.33 4.11
C PHE A 109 -6.80 -4.08 5.42
N LYS A 110 -6.02 -5.16 5.39
CA LYS A 110 -5.65 -5.96 6.56
C LYS A 110 -4.15 -6.19 6.58
N LEU A 111 -3.56 -6.13 7.76
CA LEU A 111 -2.13 -6.40 7.98
C LEU A 111 -1.91 -6.99 9.37
N LYS A 112 -1.12 -8.06 9.44
CA LYS A 112 -0.71 -8.68 10.71
C LYS A 112 0.69 -9.27 10.61
N ARG A 113 1.34 -9.50 11.76
CA ARG A 113 2.54 -10.35 11.82
C ARG A 113 2.15 -11.79 11.49
N GLN A 114 3.02 -12.47 10.76
CA GLN A 114 2.95 -13.91 10.57
C GLN A 114 3.32 -14.55 11.91
N GLU A 115 2.43 -15.42 12.40
CA GLU A 115 2.65 -16.24 13.61
C GLU A 115 3.63 -17.39 13.33
#